data_AF-A0A248YIN8-F1
#
_entry.id   AF-A0A248YIN8-F1
#
_cell.length_a   1.000
_cell.length_b   1.000
_cell.length_c   1.000
_cell.angle_alpha   90.00
_cell.angle_beta   90.00
_cell.angle_gamma   90.00
#
_symmetry.space_group_name_H-M   'P 1'
#
loop_
_entity.id
_entity.type
_entity.pdbx_description
1 polymer ?
#
loop_
_entity_poly.entity_id
_entity_poly.type
_entity_poly.pdbx_seq_one_letter_code
_entity_poly.pdbx_strand_id
1 'polypeptide(L)'
;MTVIQFHVNEVFDIAARGGIVAVGATQPVEFVGIPRLYDEATGHPIRILGVDHPTPRTRRTGETIFVIDRADADFVKVGRRWTTVESSESS
;
A
#
# COMPACT_ATOMS: atom_id res chain seq x y z
N MET A 1 -10.74 0.57 16.84
CA MET A 1 -9.46 0.65 16.10
C MET A 1 -9.31 -0.65 15.34
N THR A 2 -9.30 -0.56 14.02
CA THR A 2 -9.06 -1.72 13.14
C THR A 2 -7.67 -1.56 12.56
N VAL A 3 -6.84 -2.60 12.70
CA VAL A 3 -5.52 -2.63 12.06
C VAL A 3 -5.72 -3.13 10.64
N ILE A 4 -5.47 -2.25 9.66
CA ILE A 4 -5.45 -2.63 8.25
C ILE A 4 -4.03 -3.10 7.94
N GLN A 5 -3.93 -4.27 7.32
CA GLN A 5 -2.66 -4.84 6.89
C GLN A 5 -2.64 -4.92 5.36
N PHE A 6 -1.54 -4.48 4.76
CA PHE A 6 -1.23 -4.64 3.35
C PHE A 6 -0.03 -5.57 3.20
N HIS A 7 -0.21 -6.65 2.45
CA HIS A 7 0.87 -7.58 2.13
C HIS A 7 1.37 -7.35 0.71
N VAL A 8 2.65 -7.02 0.56
CA VAL A 8 3.28 -6.78 -0.74
C VAL A 8 3.49 -8.12 -1.47
N ASN A 9 2.78 -8.33 -2.57
CA ASN A 9 2.86 -9.54 -3.39
C ASN A 9 3.81 -9.36 -4.58
N GLU A 10 3.78 -8.18 -5.21
CA GLU A 10 4.60 -7.86 -6.38
C GLU A 10 5.14 -6.43 -6.27
N VAL A 11 6.32 -6.23 -6.85
CA VAL A 11 6.99 -4.92 -6.89
C VAL A 11 7.54 -4.68 -8.28
N PHE A 12 7.26 -3.49 -8.83
CA PHE A 12 7.79 -3.03 -10.10
C PHE A 12 8.48 -1.67 -9.89
N ASP A 13 9.80 -1.61 -10.09
CA ASP A 13 10.53 -0.35 -10.04
C ASP A 13 10.33 0.42 -11.36
N ILE A 14 9.74 1.60 -11.28
CA ILE A 14 9.56 2.52 -12.42
C ILE A 14 10.55 3.67 -12.28
N ALA A 15 11.83 3.30 -12.29
CA ALA A 15 12.98 4.18 -12.12
C ALA A 15 12.89 5.50 -12.89
N ALA A 16 12.48 5.44 -14.16
CA ALA A 16 12.37 6.59 -15.07
C ALA A 16 11.31 7.62 -14.64
N ARG A 17 10.37 7.25 -13.77
CA ARG A 17 9.31 8.11 -13.22
C ARG A 17 9.50 8.41 -11.73
N GLY A 18 10.61 7.98 -11.14
CA GLY A 18 10.91 8.22 -9.73
C GLY A 18 10.00 7.50 -8.73
N GLY A 19 9.34 6.42 -9.14
CA GLY A 19 8.39 5.70 -8.28
C GLY A 19 8.53 4.18 -8.38
N ILE A 20 7.98 3.50 -7.37
CA ILE A 20 7.90 2.04 -7.27
C ILE A 20 6.43 1.66 -7.18
N VAL A 21 5.98 0.70 -7.97
CA VAL A 21 4.64 0.15 -7.88
C VAL A 21 4.66 -1.09 -6.99
N ALA A 22 3.86 -1.08 -5.94
CA ALA A 22 3.62 -2.23 -5.06
C ALA A 22 2.20 -2.75 -5.28
N VAL A 23 2.09 -4.02 -5.66
CA VAL A 23 0.80 -4.72 -5.75
C VAL A 23 0.70 -5.64 -4.54
N GLY A 24 -0.44 -5.61 -3.88
CA GLY A 24 -0.66 -6.41 -2.69
C GLY A 24 -2.12 -6.62 -2.38
N ALA A 25 -2.39 -7.29 -1.27
CA ALA A 25 -3.74 -7.51 -0.78
C ALA A 25 -3.91 -6.86 0.58
N THR A 26 -5.10 -6.28 0.79
CA THR A 26 -5.59 -5.90 2.12
C THR A 26 -6.82 -6.71 2.45
N GLN A 27 -7.24 -6.65 3.71
CA GLN A 27 -8.65 -6.91 4.00
C GLN A 27 -9.53 -5.97 3.15
N PRO A 28 -10.75 -6.36 2.75
CA PRO A 28 -11.62 -5.55 1.92
C PRO A 28 -11.96 -4.24 2.64
N VAL A 29 -11.16 -3.21 2.37
CA VAL A 29 -11.27 -1.87 2.90
C VAL A 29 -11.07 -0.92 1.74
N GLU A 30 -11.93 0.07 1.63
CA GLU A 30 -11.80 1.12 0.64
C GLU A 30 -10.91 2.22 1.21
N PHE A 31 -9.73 2.42 0.62
CA PHE A 31 -8.88 3.55 0.97
C PHE A 31 -9.46 4.83 0.36
N VAL A 32 -9.93 5.73 1.21
CA VAL A 32 -10.31 7.10 0.78
C VAL A 32 -9.05 7.95 0.73
N GLY A 33 -8.58 8.26 -0.49
CA GLY A 33 -7.37 9.06 -0.72
C GLY A 33 -6.07 8.27 -0.57
N ILE A 34 -4.98 8.95 -0.18
CA ILE A 34 -3.66 8.34 0.00
C ILE A 34 -3.52 7.89 1.46
N PRO A 35 -3.47 6.58 1.75
CA PRO A 35 -3.37 6.09 3.12
C PRO A 35 -1.98 6.35 3.71
N ARG A 36 -1.92 6.45 5.04
CA ARG A 36 -0.66 6.46 5.78
C ARG A 36 -0.37 5.04 6.25
N LEU A 37 0.56 4.37 5.59
CA LEU A 37 1.01 3.03 5.95
C LEU A 37 2.42 3.08 6.56
N TYR A 38 2.73 2.13 7.41
CA TYR A 38 4.04 1.97 8.05
C TYR A 38 4.56 0.56 7.84
N ASP A 39 5.86 0.38 7.58
CA ASP A 39 6.48 -0.93 7.56
C ASP A 39 6.35 -1.60 8.93
N GLU A 40 5.78 -2.81 8.97
CA GLU A 40 5.51 -3.53 10.22
C GLU A 40 6.80 -3.86 10.98
N ALA A 41 7.90 -4.11 10.26
CA ALA A 41 9.15 -4.55 10.88
C ALA A 41 9.99 -3.39 11.43
N THR A 42 9.98 -2.21 10.79
CA THR A 42 10.81 -1.07 11.17
C THR A 42 10.05 0.11 11.74
N GLY A 43 8.73 0.17 11.54
CA GLY A 43 7.91 1.34 11.83
C GLY A 43 8.12 2.50 10.85
N HIS A 44 8.89 2.31 9.77
CA HIS A 44 9.17 3.36 8.80
C HIS A 44 7.89 3.77 8.04
N PRO A 45 7.56 5.07 7.96
CA PRO A 45 6.41 5.52 7.20
C PRO A 45 6.64 5.32 5.69
N ILE A 46 5.69 4.70 5.01
CA ILE A 46 5.74 4.48 3.57
C ILE A 46 5.16 5.71 2.86
N ARG A 47 5.96 6.35 2.00
CA ARG A 47 5.56 7.52 1.19
C ARG A 47 4.78 7.08 -0.03
N ILE A 48 3.47 6.97 0.12
CA ILE A 48 2.56 6.66 -0.97
C ILE A 48 2.28 7.95 -1.76
N LEU A 49 2.56 7.91 -3.05
CA LEU A 49 2.30 9.00 -4.01
C LEU A 49 0.90 8.88 -4.62
N GLY A 50 0.35 7.67 -4.68
CA GLY A 50 -0.98 7.43 -5.22
C GLY A 50 -1.48 6.00 -4.98
N VAL A 51 -2.79 5.86 -5.09
CA VAL A 51 -3.50 4.57 -5.04
C VAL A 51 -4.16 4.38 -6.40
N ASP A 52 -3.91 3.24 -7.05
CA ASP A 52 -4.64 2.94 -8.28
C ASP A 52 -6.07 2.50 -7.94
N HIS A 53 -7.04 3.02 -8.68
CA HIS A 53 -8.45 2.77 -8.45
C HIS A 53 -8.83 1.36 -8.92
N PRO A 54 -9.94 0.79 -8.42
CA PRO A 54 -10.32 -0.58 -8.73
C PRO A 54 -10.55 -0.82 -10.23
N THR A 55 -9.57 -1.44 -10.89
CA THR A 55 -9.69 -2.08 -12.21
C THR A 55 -10.53 -3.36 -12.12
N PRO A 56 -11.10 -3.87 -13.24
CA PRO A 56 -11.77 -5.17 -13.24
C PRO A 56 -10.91 -6.32 -12.68
N ARG A 57 -9.58 -6.25 -12.90
CA ARG A 57 -8.63 -7.23 -12.35
C ARG A 57 -8.57 -7.13 -10.83
N THR A 58 -8.28 -5.94 -10.30
CA THR A 58 -8.11 -5.73 -8.85
C THR A 58 -9.39 -5.99 -8.07
N ARG A 59 -10.57 -5.72 -8.66
CA ARG A 59 -11.87 -6.13 -8.09
C ARG A 59 -12.04 -7.65 -8.01
N ARG A 60 -11.54 -8.39 -9.00
CA ARG A 60 -11.65 -9.86 -9.03
C ARG A 60 -10.66 -10.53 -8.08
N THR A 61 -9.47 -9.95 -7.92
CA THR A 61 -8.38 -10.51 -7.10
C THR A 61 -8.39 -10.00 -5.66
N GLY A 62 -9.10 -8.90 -5.38
CA GLY A 62 -9.01 -8.21 -4.09
C GLY A 62 -7.69 -7.47 -3.88
N GLU A 63 -6.94 -7.24 -4.96
CA GLU A 63 -5.64 -6.57 -4.89
C GLU A 63 -5.79 -5.05 -4.83
N THR A 64 -4.86 -4.41 -4.15
CA THR A 64 -4.66 -2.96 -4.13
C THR A 64 -3.28 -2.66 -4.73
N ILE A 65 -3.19 -1.54 -5.46
CA ILE A 65 -1.94 -1.09 -6.06
C ILE A 65 -1.59 0.27 -5.48
N PHE A 66 -0.37 0.39 -4.96
CA PHE A 66 0.19 1.64 -4.48
C PHE A 66 1.37 2.08 -5.35
N VAL A 67 1.43 3.38 -5.62
CA VAL A 67 2.60 4.04 -6.19
C VAL A 67 3.36 4.66 -5.03
N ILE A 68 4.61 4.25 -4.83
CA ILE A 68 5.48 4.64 -3.72
C ILE A 68 6.61 5.52 -4.23
N ASP A 69 7.02 6.48 -3.42
CA ASP A 69 8.24 7.25 -3.66
C ASP A 69 9.45 6.31 -3.69
N ARG A 70 10.30 6.45 -4.71
CA ARG A 70 11.49 5.61 -4.84
C ARG A 70 12.49 5.79 -3.70
N ALA A 71 12.44 6.88 -2.95
CA ALA A 71 13.25 7.07 -1.75
C ALA A 71 13.02 5.97 -0.68
N ASP A 72 11.87 5.29 -0.71
CA ASP A 72 11.53 4.20 0.21
C ASP A 72 11.83 2.80 -0.35
N ALA A 73 12.64 2.67 -1.41
CA ALA A 73 12.94 1.41 -2.09
C ALA A 73 13.34 0.25 -1.14
N ASP A 74 14.06 0.56 -0.05
CA ASP A 74 14.49 -0.46 0.91
C ASP A 74 13.35 -1.11 1.70
N PHE A 75 12.20 -0.43 1.78
CA PHE A 75 11.00 -0.85 2.49
C PHE A 75 9.92 -1.43 1.55
N VAL A 76 10.13 -1.38 0.23
CA VAL A 76 9.21 -1.87 -0.80
C VAL A 76 9.75 -3.15 -1.44
N LYS A 77 9.46 -4.29 -0.81
CA LYS A 77 9.91 -5.62 -1.26
C LYS A 77 8.78 -6.63 -1.12
N VAL A 78 8.75 -7.63 -2.00
CA VAL A 78 7.80 -8.76 -1.89
C VAL A 78 7.94 -9.41 -0.51
N GLY A 79 6.80 -9.71 0.12
CA GLY A 79 6.72 -10.27 1.47
C GLY A 79 6.77 -9.22 2.60
N ARG A 80 6.99 -7.94 2.30
CA ARG A 80 6.83 -6.87 3.29
C ARG A 80 5.37 -6.73 3.68
N ARG A 81 5.18 -6.36 4.95
CA ARG A 81 3.88 -6.05 5.52
C ARG A 81 3.86 -4.61 5.97
N TRP A 82 2.82 -3.90 5.55
CA TRP A 82 2.58 -2.53 5.96
C TRP A 82 1.27 -2.46 6.73
N THR A 83 1.22 -1.58 7.73
CA THR A 83 0.05 -1.47 8.61
C THR A 83 -0.40 -0.04 8.74
N THR A 84 -1.69 0.12 9.05
CA THR A 84 -2.24 1.39 9.53
C THR A 84 -3.36 1.11 10.52
N VAL A 85 -3.65 2.12 11.34
CA VAL A 85 -4.76 2.07 12.29
C VAL A 85 -5.87 2.96 11.78
N GLU A 86 -7.00 2.35 11.45
CA GLU A 86 -8.22 3.09 11.19
C GLU A 86 -8.94 3.31 12.53
N SER A 87 -9.02 4.58 12.93
CA SER A 87 -9.95 5.02 13.96
C SER A 87 -11.33 5.13 13.33
N SER A 88 -12.24 4.25 13.75
CA SER A 88 -13.66 4.39 13.50
C SER A 88 -14.18 5.61 14.25
N GLU A 89 -13.97 6.81 13.70
CA GLU A 89 -14.70 8.00 14.12
C GLU A 89 -16.09 7.93 13.48
N SER A 90 -17.05 7.50 14.29
CA SER A 90 -18.47 7.62 14.01
C SER A 90 -18.81 9.10 13.79
N SER A 91 -19.27 9.44 12.58
CA SER A 91 -20.03 10.66 12.32
C SER A 91 -21.47 10.29 12.02
#